data_AF-F8L9E0-F1
#
_entry.id   AF-F8L9E0-F1
#
_cell.length_a   1.000
_cell.length_b   1.000
_cell.length_c   1.000
_cell.angle_alpha   90.00
_cell.angle_beta   90.00
_cell.angle_gamma   90.00
#
_symmetry.space_group_name_H-M   'P 1'
#
loop_
_entity.id
_entity.type
_entity.pdbx_description
1 polymer ?
#
loop_
_entity_poly.entity_id
_entity_poly.type
_entity_poly.pdbx_seq_one_letter_code
_entity_poly.pdbx_strand_id
1 'polypeptide(L)'
;MNLNEEQRAKLSVLLYQLGDQLKEPPTILDYQDWKNNVDYIMQEIRDISDAAYYKLDDLVTEVLRLGEEHVYEIDSDEPPNVVARSAELFYTQVSYVTSEINSLKSL
;
A
#
# COMPACT_ATOMS: atom_id res chain seq x y z
N MET A 1 -11.74 -8.91 -18.62
CA MET A 1 -11.62 -10.31 -18.17
C MET A 1 -12.74 -10.54 -17.16
N ASN A 2 -13.57 -11.58 -17.31
CA ASN A 2 -14.62 -11.87 -16.33
C ASN A 2 -14.03 -12.79 -15.26
N LEU A 3 -13.77 -12.26 -14.07
CA LEU A 3 -13.35 -13.06 -12.92
C LEU A 3 -14.43 -14.07 -12.57
N ASN A 4 -14.05 -15.27 -12.11
CA ASN A 4 -14.99 -16.20 -11.50
C ASN A 4 -15.29 -15.79 -10.03
N GLU A 5 -16.22 -16.49 -9.36
CA GLU A 5 -16.61 -16.18 -7.98
C GLU A 5 -15.45 -16.31 -6.98
N GLU A 6 -14.64 -17.36 -7.12
CA GLU A 6 -13.48 -17.62 -6.28
C GLU A 6 -12.40 -16.54 -6.44
N GLN A 7 -12.10 -16.14 -7.68
CA GLN A 7 -11.17 -15.06 -8.01
C GLN A 7 -11.65 -13.71 -7.48
N ARG A 8 -12.96 -13.42 -7.56
CA ARG A 8 -13.53 -12.20 -6.96
C ARG A 8 -13.39 -12.20 -5.45
N ALA A 9 -13.68 -13.32 -4.79
CA ALA A 9 -13.54 -13.45 -3.35
C ALA A 9 -12.07 -13.27 -2.92
N LYS A 10 -11.14 -13.95 -3.61
CA LYS A 10 -9.69 -13.84 -3.35
C LYS A 10 -9.19 -12.40 -3.57
N LEU A 11 -9.58 -11.75 -4.66
CA LEU A 11 -9.24 -10.35 -4.93
C LEU A 11 -9.75 -9.42 -3.83
N SER A 12 -10.99 -9.59 -3.37
CA SER A 12 -11.56 -8.78 -2.29
C SER A 12 -10.77 -8.90 -0.98
N VAL A 13 -10.33 -10.12 -0.64
CA VAL A 13 -9.47 -10.36 0.52
C VAL A 13 -8.11 -9.68 0.37
N LEU A 14 -7.46 -9.81 -0.78
CA LEU A 14 -6.17 -9.17 -1.05
C LEU A 14 -6.26 -7.64 -0.99
N LEU A 15 -7.33 -7.05 -1.54
CA LEU A 15 -7.59 -5.61 -1.47
C LEU A 15 -7.81 -5.15 -0.02
N TYR A 16 -8.41 -5.97 0.84
CA TYR A 16 -8.52 -5.69 2.26
C TYR A 16 -7.15 -5.77 2.96
N GLN A 17 -6.37 -6.82 2.68
CA GLN A 17 -5.04 -7.01 3.25
C GLN A 17 -4.08 -5.88 2.86
N LEU A 18 -4.11 -5.44 1.61
CA LEU A 18 -3.33 -4.29 1.15
C LEU A 18 -3.66 -3.03 1.96
N GLY A 19 -4.96 -2.72 2.11
CA GLY A 19 -5.39 -1.57 2.90
C GLY A 19 -4.96 -1.66 4.37
N ASP A 20 -5.03 -2.85 4.98
CA ASP A 20 -4.61 -3.05 6.36
C ASP A 20 -3.08 -2.96 6.53
N GLN A 21 -2.31 -3.47 5.57
CA GLN A 21 -0.84 -3.39 5.56
C GLN A 21 -0.33 -1.95 5.44
N LEU A 22 -1.01 -1.11 4.66
CA LEU A 22 -0.60 0.28 4.40
C LEU A 22 -1.12 1.29 5.43
N LYS A 23 -1.95 0.87 6.40
CA LYS A 23 -2.66 1.81 7.30
C LYS A 23 -1.73 2.65 8.19
N GLU A 24 -0.56 2.12 8.53
CA GLU A 24 0.48 2.81 9.29
C GLU A 24 1.80 2.76 8.51
N PRO A 25 2.63 3.80 8.62
CA PRO A 25 3.99 3.74 8.10
C PRO A 25 4.81 2.69 8.85
N PRO A 26 5.77 2.04 8.17
CA PRO A 26 6.67 1.11 8.82
C PRO A 26 7.62 1.81 9.78
N THR A 27 8.19 1.04 10.70
CA THR A 27 9.33 1.42 11.51
C THR A 27 10.63 0.90 10.89
N ILE A 28 11.77 1.36 11.40
CA ILE A 28 13.10 0.85 10.98
C ILE A 28 13.20 -0.68 11.16
N LEU A 29 12.57 -1.22 12.21
CA LEU A 29 12.70 -2.64 12.57
C LEU A 29 11.93 -3.58 11.64
N ASP A 30 10.82 -3.11 11.07
CA ASP A 30 9.90 -3.94 10.27
C ASP A 30 9.76 -3.47 8.81
N TYR A 31 10.47 -2.42 8.39
CA TYR A 31 10.40 -1.86 7.03
C TYR A 31 10.55 -2.91 5.92
N GLN A 32 11.54 -3.82 6.04
CA GLN A 32 11.78 -4.83 5.01
C GLN A 32 10.63 -5.84 4.93
N ASP A 33 10.10 -6.29 6.08
CA ASP A 33 8.96 -7.21 6.12
C ASP A 33 7.69 -6.53 5.61
N TRP A 34 7.46 -5.28 6.01
CA TRP A 34 6.35 -4.46 5.54
C TRP A 34 6.38 -4.30 4.01
N LYS A 35 7.52 -3.92 3.43
CA LYS A 35 7.70 -3.77 1.98
C LYS A 35 7.47 -5.10 1.26
N ASN A 36 8.09 -6.18 1.73
CA ASN A 36 7.95 -7.50 1.12
C ASN A 36 6.50 -7.99 1.13
N ASN A 37 5.75 -7.72 2.20
CA ASN A 37 4.33 -8.07 2.29
C ASN A 37 3.49 -7.28 1.29
N VAL A 38 3.74 -5.97 1.13
CA VAL A 38 3.05 -5.14 0.12
C VAL A 38 3.35 -5.65 -1.29
N ASP A 39 4.63 -5.90 -1.60
CA ASP A 39 5.06 -6.42 -2.91
C ASP A 39 4.40 -7.78 -3.21
N TYR A 40 4.35 -8.67 -2.21
CA TYR A 40 3.68 -9.97 -2.32
C TYR A 40 2.18 -9.82 -2.61
N ILE A 41 1.47 -8.97 -1.85
CA ILE A 41 0.03 -8.74 -2.06
C ILE A 41 -0.23 -8.16 -3.45
N MET A 42 0.59 -7.21 -3.91
CA MET A 42 0.46 -6.60 -5.24
C MET A 42 0.68 -7.61 -6.36
N GLN A 43 1.64 -8.54 -6.20
CA GLN A 43 1.85 -9.62 -7.15
C GLN A 43 0.65 -10.57 -7.20
N GLU A 44 0.10 -10.96 -6.06
CA GLU A 44 -1.11 -11.81 -6.00
C GLU A 44 -2.33 -11.12 -6.63
N ILE A 45 -2.45 -9.80 -6.47
CA ILE A 45 -3.50 -9.00 -7.14
C ILE A 45 -3.31 -9.05 -8.65
N ARG A 46 -2.07 -8.87 -9.13
CA ARG A 46 -1.73 -8.92 -10.57
C ARG A 46 -2.09 -10.27 -11.20
N ASP A 47 -1.73 -11.36 -10.52
CA ASP A 47 -1.99 -12.72 -10.99
C ASP A 47 -3.50 -13.03 -11.15
N ILE A 48 -4.36 -12.31 -10.41
CA ILE A 48 -5.82 -12.42 -10.50
C ILE A 48 -6.40 -11.41 -11.49
N SER A 49 -5.91 -10.17 -11.45
CA SER A 49 -6.48 -9.05 -12.19
C SER A 49 -5.43 -7.97 -12.48
N ASP A 50 -4.83 -8.05 -13.67
CA ASP A 50 -3.97 -7.00 -14.22
C ASP A 50 -4.63 -5.60 -14.14
N ALA A 51 -5.94 -5.54 -14.39
CA ALA A 51 -6.69 -4.28 -14.35
C ALA A 51 -6.74 -3.66 -12.94
N ALA A 52 -6.87 -4.48 -11.89
CA ALA A 52 -6.82 -4.01 -10.51
C ALA A 52 -5.38 -3.60 -10.12
N TYR A 53 -4.40 -4.40 -10.53
CA TYR A 53 -2.98 -4.10 -10.32
C TYR A 53 -2.62 -2.74 -10.92
N TYR A 54 -2.90 -2.49 -12.21
CA TYR A 54 -2.54 -1.23 -12.86
C TYR A 54 -3.21 0.01 -12.25
N LYS A 55 -4.39 -0.14 -11.65
CA LYS A 55 -5.05 0.96 -10.93
C LYS A 55 -4.37 1.30 -9.62
N LEU A 56 -3.69 0.33 -9.00
CA LEU A 56 -3.07 0.46 -7.68
C LEU A 56 -1.55 0.71 -7.76
N ASP A 57 -0.89 0.23 -8.81
CA ASP A 57 0.58 0.14 -8.92
C ASP A 57 1.30 1.47 -8.63
N ASP A 58 0.94 2.53 -9.36
CA ASP A 58 1.53 3.87 -9.16
C ASP A 58 1.26 4.39 -7.74
N LEU A 59 0.05 4.18 -7.23
CA LEU A 59 -0.34 4.69 -5.92
C LEU A 59 0.41 3.99 -4.79
N VAL A 60 0.54 2.66 -4.88
CA VAL A 60 1.24 1.82 -3.90
C VAL A 60 2.74 2.05 -3.98
N THR A 61 3.30 2.21 -5.18
CA THR A 61 4.71 2.57 -5.37
C THR A 61 5.06 3.87 -4.64
N GLU A 62 4.19 4.87 -4.72
CA GLU A 62 4.40 6.12 -3.98
C GLU A 62 4.25 5.94 -2.46
N VAL A 63 3.35 5.07 -1.97
CA VAL A 63 3.29 4.73 -0.54
C VAL A 63 4.59 4.07 -0.07
N LEU A 64 5.14 3.14 -0.85
CA LEU A 64 6.41 2.47 -0.54
C LEU A 64 7.56 3.47 -0.48
N ARG A 65 7.63 4.40 -1.43
CA ARG A 65 8.64 5.47 -1.46
C ARG A 65 8.53 6.39 -0.24
N LEU A 66 7.32 6.81 0.13
CA LEU A 66 7.07 7.65 1.29
C LEU A 66 7.33 6.91 2.61
N GLY A 67 7.04 5.61 2.67
CA GLY A 67 7.37 4.77 3.83
C GLY A 67 8.87 4.65 4.04
N GLU A 68 9.65 4.49 2.96
CA GLU A 68 11.11 4.50 3.01
C GLU A 68 11.68 5.85 3.47
N GLU A 69 11.16 6.95 2.92
CA GLU A 69 11.53 8.32 3.30
C GLU A 69 11.25 8.56 4.79
N HIS A 70 10.09 8.17 5.28
CA HIS A 70 9.72 8.31 6.69
C HIS A 70 10.66 7.52 7.62
N VAL A 71 10.99 6.28 7.25
CA VAL A 71 11.93 5.43 8.02
C VAL A 71 13.31 6.06 8.05
N TYR A 72 13.79 6.57 6.91
CA TYR A 72 15.08 7.24 6.83
C TYR A 72 15.14 8.49 7.72
N GLU A 73 14.12 9.34 7.67
CA GLU A 73 14.08 10.57 8.49
C GLU A 73 14.08 10.28 9.99
N ILE A 74 13.42 9.19 10.42
CA ILE A 74 13.48 8.72 11.81
C ILE A 74 14.89 8.24 12.17
N ASP A 75 15.52 7.43 11.31
CA ASP A 75 16.85 6.85 11.56
C ASP A 75 17.96 7.91 11.58
N SER A 76 17.82 8.97 10.77
CA SER A 76 18.78 10.07 10.71
C SER A 76 18.57 11.16 11.77
N ASP A 77 17.72 10.92 12.79
CA ASP A 77 17.40 11.88 13.86
C ASP A 77 16.96 13.26 13.33
N GLU A 78 16.16 13.28 12.25
CA GLU A 78 15.68 14.55 11.68
C GLU A 78 14.78 15.31 12.67
N PRO A 79 14.68 16.65 12.56
CA PRO A 79 13.82 17.44 13.41
C PRO A 79 12.36 16.94 13.40
N PRO A 80 11.63 16.97 14.53
CA PRO A 80 10.27 16.41 14.63
C PRO A 80 9.28 16.95 13.59
N ASN A 81 9.46 18.18 13.11
CA ASN A 81 8.62 18.77 12.08
C ASN A 81 8.85 18.17 10.68
N VAL A 82 10.04 17.62 10.41
CA VAL A 82 10.36 16.91 9.17
C VAL A 82 9.68 15.54 9.19
N VAL A 83 9.90 14.77 10.26
CA VAL A 83 9.28 13.46 10.48
C VAL A 83 7.74 13.53 10.47
N ALA A 84 7.16 14.58 11.07
CA ALA A 84 5.71 14.79 11.03
C ALA A 84 5.18 15.03 9.61
N ARG A 85 5.95 15.73 8.78
CA ARG A 85 5.57 16.04 7.40
C ARG A 85 5.63 14.79 6.51
N SER A 86 6.66 13.95 6.64
CA SER A 86 6.70 12.68 5.88
C SER A 86 5.56 11.76 6.27
N ALA A 87 5.19 11.68 7.55
CA ALA A 87 4.01 10.96 8.00
C ALA A 87 2.71 11.50 7.37
N GLU A 88 2.53 12.82 7.30
CA GLU A 88 1.37 13.44 6.66
C GLU A 88 1.28 13.08 5.17
N LEU A 89 2.40 13.14 4.45
CA LEU A 89 2.47 12.76 3.05
C LEU A 89 2.13 11.28 2.85
N PHE A 90 2.68 10.41 3.71
CA PHE A 90 2.37 9.00 3.73
C PHE A 90 0.86 8.75 3.89
N TYR A 91 0.23 9.30 4.94
CA TYR A 91 -1.21 9.11 5.18
C TYR A 91 -2.08 9.69 4.06
N THR A 92 -1.67 10.81 3.47
CA THR A 92 -2.35 11.37 2.29
C THR A 92 -2.34 10.38 1.14
N GLN A 93 -1.19 9.76 0.85
CA GLN A 93 -1.08 8.78 -0.21
C GLN A 93 -1.88 7.49 0.09
N VAL A 94 -1.85 7.01 1.33
CA VAL A 94 -2.66 5.88 1.79
C VAL A 94 -4.16 6.15 1.60
N SER A 95 -4.61 7.39 1.78
CA SER A 95 -6.01 7.77 1.54
C SER A 95 -6.40 7.60 0.07
N TYR A 96 -5.52 7.92 -0.87
CA TYR A 96 -5.75 7.69 -2.30
C TYR A 96 -5.82 6.20 -2.64
N VAL A 97 -4.88 5.40 -2.11
CA VAL A 97 -4.92 3.93 -2.27
C VAL A 97 -6.22 3.36 -1.71
N THR A 98 -6.63 3.80 -0.51
CA THR A 98 -7.87 3.35 0.14
C THR A 98 -9.10 3.69 -0.70
N SER A 99 -9.13 4.88 -1.31
CA SER A 99 -10.21 5.28 -2.22
C SER A 99 -10.29 4.35 -3.44
N GLU A 100 -9.17 4.04 -4.07
CA GLU A 100 -9.13 3.14 -5.23
C GLU A 100 -9.51 1.70 -4.85
N ILE A 101 -9.02 1.20 -3.71
CA ILE A 101 -9.42 -0.10 -3.14
C ILE A 101 -10.95 -0.18 -2.99
N ASN A 102 -11.58 0.87 -2.46
CA ASN A 102 -13.03 0.91 -2.29
C ASN A 102 -13.78 0.97 -3.62
N SER A 103 -13.24 1.68 -4.63
CA SER A 103 -13.79 1.65 -6.00
C SER A 103 -13.66 0.28 -6.66
N LEU A 104 -12.63 -0.50 -6.33
CA LEU A 104 -12.42 -1.83 -6.91
C LEU A 104 -13.32 -2.89 -6.26
N LYS A 105 -13.64 -2.73 -4.98
CA LYS A 105 -14.56 -3.62 -4.24
C LYS A 105 -16.03 -3.48 -4.65
N SER A 106 -16.41 -2.37 -5.28
CA SER A 106 -17.79 -2.08 -5.69
C SER A 106 -18.13 -2.55 -7.11
N LEU A 107 -17.17 -3.16 -7.83
CA LEU A 107 -17.31 -3.75 -9.17
C LEU A 107 -17.67 -5.24 -9.12
#